data_AF-A0A160ILE8-F1
#
_entry.id   AF-A0A160ILE8-F1
#
_cell.length_a   1.000
_cell.length_b   1.000
_cell.length_c   1.000
_cell.angle_alpha   90.00
_cell.angle_beta   90.00
_cell.angle_gamma   90.00
#
_symmetry.space_group_name_H-M   'P 1'
#
loop_
_entity.id
_entity.type
_entity.pdbx_description
1 polymer ?
#
loop_
_entity_poly.entity_id
_entity_poly.type
_entity_poly.pdbx_seq_one_letter_code
_entity_poly.pdbx_strand_id
1 'polypeptide(L)'
;MGDSLFHGKEKCSKHDHTSGCDSCVCDFFRDLSDDINFCSQNINNFLVIVLKGIGPLSLNGTTDPTLFRFVRYEDRKCCVVLSYEVTTATGTATRNLLVNCKDIIAVTCVQDGDLAAGTFN
;
A
#
# COMPACT_ATOMS: atom_id res chain seq x y z
N MET A 1 1.59 -7.00 -19.27
CA MET A 1 0.63 -5.94 -19.65
C MET A 1 0.23 -5.27 -18.35
N GLY A 2 0.80 -4.10 -18.07
CA GLY A 2 0.53 -3.38 -16.83
C GLY A 2 -0.73 -2.55 -17.01
N ASP A 3 -1.85 -3.04 -16.52
CA ASP A 3 -3.09 -2.27 -16.55
C ASP A 3 -2.95 -1.08 -15.60
N SER A 4 -2.85 0.09 -16.22
CA SER A 4 -2.88 1.37 -15.51
C SER A 4 -4.25 1.50 -14.84
N LEU A 5 -4.24 1.44 -13.50
CA LEU A 5 -5.39 1.50 -12.60
C LEU A 5 -6.15 2.84 -12.63
N PHE A 6 -5.76 3.77 -13.50
CA PHE A 6 -6.38 5.09 -13.65
C PHE A 6 -7.12 5.27 -14.99
N HIS A 7 -7.68 4.18 -15.54
CA HIS A 7 -8.60 4.27 -16.68
C HIS A 7 -10.00 4.66 -16.22
N GLY A 8 -10.16 5.94 -15.89
CA GLY A 8 -11.45 6.53 -15.61
C GLY A 8 -11.27 8.00 -15.31
N LYS A 9 -11.86 8.87 -16.11
CA LYS A 9 -12.01 10.30 -15.82
C LYS A 9 -13.01 10.53 -14.68
N GLU A 10 -12.91 9.78 -13.59
CA GLU A 10 -13.59 10.08 -12.35
C GLU A 10 -12.54 10.65 -11.42
N LYS A 11 -12.68 11.96 -11.15
CA LYS A 11 -11.98 12.61 -10.05
C LYS A 11 -12.17 11.71 -8.83
N CYS A 12 -11.08 11.35 -8.16
CA CYS A 12 -11.09 10.63 -6.89
C CYS A 12 -12.29 11.10 -6.09
N SER A 13 -13.22 10.16 -5.89
CA SER A 13 -14.61 10.48 -5.65
C SER A 13 -14.66 11.40 -4.44
N LYS A 14 -15.28 12.57 -4.59
CA LYS A 14 -15.46 13.51 -3.49
C LYS A 14 -16.42 12.89 -2.49
N HIS A 15 -15.95 11.95 -1.68
CA HIS A 15 -16.62 11.56 -0.47
C HIS A 15 -16.77 12.81 0.38
N ASP A 16 -17.98 13.06 0.87
CA ASP A 16 -18.39 14.30 1.54
C ASP A 16 -17.36 14.67 2.62
N HIS A 17 -16.50 15.65 2.30
CA HIS A 17 -15.23 15.89 2.97
C HIS A 17 -15.46 16.59 4.31
N THR A 18 -15.69 15.81 5.36
CA THR A 18 -15.52 16.30 6.74
C THR A 18 -14.16 15.94 7.32
N SER A 19 -13.46 14.94 6.77
CA SER A 19 -12.07 14.65 7.08
C SER A 19 -11.16 15.25 6.01
N GLY A 20 -10.18 16.07 6.40
CA GLY A 20 -9.28 16.78 5.49
C GLY A 20 -8.25 15.87 4.79
N CYS A 21 -8.63 14.65 4.41
CA CYS A 21 -7.77 13.60 3.87
C CYS A 21 -7.92 13.43 2.36
N ASP A 22 -8.05 14.55 1.65
CA ASP A 22 -8.42 14.57 0.23
C ASP A 22 -7.23 14.16 -0.65
N SER A 23 -7.13 12.86 -0.94
CA SER A 23 -6.13 12.29 -1.81
C SER A 23 -6.66 10.96 -2.35
N CYS A 24 -6.42 10.69 -3.63
CA CYS A 24 -6.82 9.44 -4.26
C CYS A 24 -6.28 8.20 -3.53
N VAL A 25 -5.07 8.31 -2.98
CA VAL A 25 -4.45 7.22 -2.22
C VAL A 25 -5.08 7.08 -0.83
N CYS A 26 -5.49 8.19 -0.22
CA CYS A 26 -6.23 8.18 1.03
C CYS A 26 -7.62 7.55 0.86
N ASP A 27 -8.35 7.94 -0.18
CA ASP A 27 -9.65 7.36 -0.53
C ASP A 27 -9.50 5.87 -0.81
N PHE A 28 -8.47 5.47 -1.57
CA PHE A 28 -8.15 4.05 -1.80
C PHE A 28 -7.94 3.26 -0.49
N PHE A 29 -7.19 3.77 0.48
CA PHE A 29 -6.99 3.07 1.75
C PHE A 29 -8.24 3.08 2.65
N ARG A 30 -9.08 4.10 2.53
CA ARG A 30 -10.39 4.17 3.18
C ARG A 30 -11.29 3.08 2.62
N ASP A 31 -11.40 2.99 1.30
CA ASP A 31 -12.17 1.98 0.58
C ASP A 31 -11.68 0.55 0.87
N LEU A 32 -10.36 0.35 0.94
CA LEU A 32 -9.76 -0.92 1.40
C LEU A 32 -10.20 -1.31 2.82
N SER A 33 -10.40 -0.33 3.69
CA SER A 33 -10.89 -0.56 5.06
C SER A 33 -12.37 -0.93 5.09
N ASP A 34 -13.13 -0.49 4.09
CA ASP A 34 -14.56 -0.74 3.94
C ASP A 34 -14.86 -1.98 3.08
N ASP A 35 -13.88 -2.90 3.00
CA ASP A 35 -13.99 -4.24 2.39
C ASP A 35 -14.08 -4.24 0.85
N ILE A 36 -13.48 -3.24 0.19
CA ILE A 36 -13.22 -3.33 -1.26
C ILE A 36 -12.08 -4.31 -1.51
N ASN A 37 -12.39 -5.32 -2.29
CA ASN A 37 -11.52 -6.42 -2.70
C ASN A 37 -10.47 -5.98 -3.74
N PHE A 38 -9.64 -5.00 -3.39
CA PHE A 38 -8.46 -4.66 -4.19
C PHE A 38 -7.47 -5.82 -4.12
N CYS A 39 -6.97 -6.25 -5.29
CA CYS A 39 -6.18 -7.46 -5.48
C CYS A 39 -6.93 -8.81 -5.40
N SER A 40 -8.26 -8.83 -5.52
CA SER A 40 -9.03 -10.08 -5.42
C SER A 40 -8.76 -11.09 -6.53
N GLN A 41 -7.79 -11.99 -6.28
CA GLN A 41 -7.98 -13.44 -6.39
C GLN A 41 -7.19 -14.27 -5.34
N ASN A 42 -6.43 -13.69 -4.39
CA ASN A 42 -5.77 -14.50 -3.35
C ASN A 42 -5.60 -13.78 -2.00
N ILE A 43 -5.64 -14.55 -0.92
CA ILE A 43 -5.62 -14.10 0.49
C ILE A 43 -4.21 -13.63 0.93
N ASN A 44 -3.22 -13.74 0.03
CA ASN A 44 -1.82 -13.42 0.28
C ASN A 44 -1.30 -12.32 -0.64
N ASN A 45 -2.00 -11.20 -0.70
CA ASN A 45 -1.49 -10.06 -1.44
C ASN A 45 -0.63 -9.17 -0.54
N PHE A 46 0.51 -8.75 -1.09
CA PHE A 46 1.36 -7.75 -0.50
C PHE A 46 1.24 -6.43 -1.25
N LEU A 47 1.46 -5.34 -0.54
CA LEU A 47 1.48 -3.99 -1.05
C LEU A 47 2.92 -3.50 -1.09
N VAL A 48 3.32 -2.90 -2.19
CA VAL A 48 4.49 -2.03 -2.25
C VAL A 48 4.00 -0.60 -2.29
N ILE A 49 4.47 0.21 -1.36
CA ILE A 49 4.12 1.63 -1.28
C ILE A 49 5.24 2.49 -1.86
N VAL A 50 4.88 3.50 -2.63
CA VAL A 50 5.80 4.47 -3.20
C VAL A 50 5.60 5.80 -2.51
N LEU A 51 6.64 6.30 -1.85
CA LEU A 51 6.62 7.58 -1.14
C LEU A 51 7.12 8.72 -2.03
N LYS A 52 6.54 9.91 -1.82
CA LYS A 52 6.94 11.14 -2.50
C LYS A 52 8.41 11.44 -2.26
N GLY A 53 9.18 11.59 -3.36
CA GLY A 53 10.61 11.96 -3.29
C GLY A 53 11.56 10.85 -2.85
N ILE A 54 11.05 9.65 -2.50
CA ILE A 54 11.86 8.51 -2.06
C ILE A 54 11.74 7.34 -3.05
N GLY A 55 10.58 7.17 -3.69
CA GLY A 55 10.31 5.99 -4.53
C GLY A 55 9.74 4.83 -3.72
N PRO A 56 9.84 3.58 -4.20
CA PRO A 56 9.38 2.39 -3.48
C PRO A 56 10.05 2.30 -2.10
N LEU A 57 9.26 2.14 -1.04
CA LEU A 57 9.79 2.13 0.32
C LEU A 57 10.52 0.80 0.59
N SER A 58 11.79 0.89 1.00
CA SER A 58 12.57 -0.22 1.55
C SER A 58 12.97 0.08 2.99
N LEU A 59 12.52 -0.76 3.92
CA LEU A 59 12.80 -0.66 5.37
C LEU A 59 13.79 -1.72 5.85
N ASN A 60 14.09 -2.73 5.02
CA ASN A 60 14.95 -3.86 5.40
C ASN A 60 16.42 -3.65 4.99
N GLY A 61 16.79 -2.45 4.55
CA GLY A 61 18.16 -2.12 4.11
C GLY A 61 18.57 -2.80 2.80
N THR A 62 17.62 -3.41 2.09
CA THR A 62 17.78 -4.04 0.78
C THR A 62 17.42 -3.06 -0.32
N THR A 63 17.87 -3.34 -1.55
CA THR A 63 17.37 -2.63 -2.75
C THR A 63 15.92 -2.98 -3.06
N ASP A 64 15.46 -4.13 -2.60
CA ASP A 64 14.11 -4.62 -2.85
C ASP A 64 13.09 -3.84 -2.01
N PRO A 65 11.93 -3.49 -2.60
CA PRO A 65 10.87 -2.82 -1.88
C PRO A 65 10.34 -3.71 -0.75
N THR A 66 9.97 -3.08 0.37
CA THR A 66 9.35 -3.79 1.48
C THR A 66 7.91 -4.15 1.13
N LEU A 67 7.57 -5.40 1.43
CA LEU A 67 6.24 -5.94 1.25
C LEU A 67 5.40 -5.67 2.49
N PHE A 68 4.33 -4.91 2.30
CA PHE A 68 3.41 -4.51 3.36
C PHE A 68 2.10 -5.28 3.24
N ARG A 69 1.45 -5.51 4.38
CA ARG A 69 0.04 -5.91 4.44
C ARG A 69 -0.75 -4.75 5.01
N PHE A 70 -1.91 -4.48 4.43
CA PHE A 70 -2.83 -3.49 5.00
C PHE A 70 -3.38 -3.98 6.33
N VAL A 71 -3.39 -3.10 7.34
CA VAL A 71 -3.95 -3.41 8.66
C VAL A 71 -5.22 -2.61 8.88
N ARG A 72 -5.15 -1.28 8.74
CA ARG A 72 -6.31 -0.38 8.86
C ARG A 72 -6.01 1.02 8.35
N TYR A 73 -7.07 1.78 8.09
CA TYR A 73 -7.01 3.21 7.80
C TYR A 73 -7.57 4.04 8.97
N GLU A 74 -6.92 5.17 9.27
CA GLU A 74 -7.26 6.08 10.36
C GLU A 74 -7.73 7.43 9.79
N ASP A 75 -9.03 7.51 9.49
CA ASP A 75 -9.63 8.64 8.76
C ASP A 75 -9.41 10.00 9.43
N ARG A 76 -9.43 10.06 10.77
CA ARG A 76 -9.21 11.32 11.50
C ARG A 76 -7.78 11.86 11.39
N LYS A 77 -6.81 11.02 11.01
CA LYS A 77 -5.39 11.36 10.95
C LYS A 77 -4.82 11.32 9.54
N CYS A 78 -5.61 10.89 8.55
CA CYS A 78 -5.13 10.59 7.20
C CYS A 78 -3.96 9.59 7.22
N CYS A 79 -3.97 8.63 8.13
CA CYS A 79 -2.88 7.67 8.25
C CYS A 79 -3.32 6.27 7.84
N VAL A 80 -2.43 5.53 7.19
CA VAL A 80 -2.57 4.10 6.98
C VAL A 80 -1.62 3.36 7.91
N VAL A 81 -2.13 2.27 8.51
CA VAL A 81 -1.34 1.31 9.26
C VAL A 81 -1.08 0.11 8.37
N LEU A 82 0.19 -0.20 8.18
CA LEU A 82 0.69 -1.31 7.39
C LEU A 82 1.53 -2.22 8.27
N SER A 83 1.45 -3.53 8.09
CA SER A 83 2.36 -4.47 8.75
C SER A 83 3.38 -5.04 7.77
N TYR A 84 4.59 -5.30 8.21
CA TYR A 84 5.64 -5.93 7.41
C TYR A 84 6.49 -6.85 8.28
N GLU A 85 7.15 -7.82 7.65
CA GLU A 85 8.09 -8.69 8.33
C GLU A 85 9.51 -8.12 8.26
N VAL A 86 10.21 -8.20 9.39
CA VAL A 86 11.64 -7.87 9.49
C VAL A 86 12.40 -9.06 10.02
N THR A 87 13.53 -9.34 9.39
CA THR A 87 14.49 -10.34 9.88
C THR A 87 15.38 -9.70 10.93
N THR A 88 15.42 -10.30 12.11
CA THR A 88 16.26 -9.89 13.24
C THR A 88 17.28 -10.98 13.54
N ALA A 89 18.28 -10.67 14.38
CA ALA A 89 19.27 -11.65 14.81
C ALA A 89 18.66 -12.90 15.48
N THR A 90 17.44 -12.78 16.01
CA THR A 90 16.75 -13.85 16.76
C THR A 90 15.61 -14.51 15.96
N GLY A 91 15.39 -14.14 14.70
CA GLY A 91 14.32 -14.68 13.85
C GLY A 91 13.51 -13.60 13.15
N THR A 92 12.34 -13.95 12.62
CA THR A 92 11.42 -13.01 11.98
C THR A 92 10.50 -12.35 13.00
N ALA A 93 10.22 -11.06 12.83
CA ALA A 93 9.26 -10.33 13.64
C ALA A 93 8.33 -9.51 12.74
N THR A 94 7.05 -9.43 13.11
CA THR A 94 6.09 -8.54 12.46
C THR A 94 6.16 -7.15 13.10
N ARG A 95 6.28 -6.11 12.28
CA ARG A 95 6.25 -4.70 12.69
C ARG A 95 5.13 -3.96 11.99
N ASN A 96 4.68 -2.88 12.62
CA ASN A 96 3.70 -1.97 12.04
C ASN A 96 4.36 -0.64 11.66
N LEU A 97 4.04 -0.14 10.47
CA LEU A 97 4.37 1.17 9.97
C LEU A 97 3.10 2.02 9.96
N LEU A 98 3.16 3.20 10.57
CA LEU A 98 2.14 4.24 10.45
C LEU A 98 2.67 5.32 9.50
N VAL A 99 1.97 5.58 8.41
CA VAL A 99 2.37 6.58 7.41
C VAL A 99 1.18 7.43 6.98
N ASN A 100 1.42 8.71 6.72
CA ASN A 100 0.40 9.61 6.19
C ASN A 100 0.11 9.23 4.73
N CYS A 101 -1.15 8.95 4.41
CA CYS A 101 -1.56 8.54 3.06
C CYS A 101 -1.31 9.64 2.01
N LYS A 102 -1.16 10.90 2.41
CA LYS A 102 -0.80 12.01 1.52
C LYS A 102 0.66 11.98 1.04
N ASP A 103 1.52 11.28 1.76
CA ASP A 103 2.93 11.11 1.39
C ASP A 103 3.13 9.92 0.45
N ILE A 104 2.12 9.06 0.31
CA ILE A 104 2.10 7.94 -0.62
C ILE A 104 1.59 8.45 -1.98
N ILE A 105 2.37 8.22 -3.02
CA ILE A 105 2.04 8.64 -4.39
C ILE A 105 1.52 7.49 -5.25
N ALA A 106 1.85 6.26 -4.89
CA ALA A 106 1.34 5.06 -5.56
C ALA A 106 1.36 3.86 -4.60
N VAL A 107 0.46 2.92 -4.86
CA VAL A 107 0.42 1.62 -4.20
C VAL A 107 0.33 0.57 -5.30
N THR A 108 1.21 -0.42 -5.26
CA THR A 108 1.17 -1.56 -6.19
C THR A 108 0.93 -2.84 -5.43
N CYS A 109 0.14 -3.72 -6.02
CA CYS A 109 -0.12 -5.03 -5.47
C CYS A 109 0.89 -6.04 -6.02
N VAL A 110 1.35 -6.95 -5.17
CA VAL A 110 2.24 -8.04 -5.54
C VAL A 110 1.62 -9.34 -5.05
N GLN A 111 1.45 -10.30 -5.95
CA GLN A 111 0.98 -11.63 -5.59
C GLN A 111 2.18 -12.48 -5.14
N ASP A 112 1.97 -13.40 -4.19
CA ASP A 112 3.00 -14.36 -3.76
C ASP A 112 3.72 -15.07 -4.93
N GLY A 113 3.00 -15.33 -6.02
CA GLY A 113 3.56 -15.97 -7.23
C GLY A 113 4.54 -15.09 -8.00
N ASP A 114 4.43 -13.76 -7.93
CA ASP A 114 5.32 -12.81 -8.62
C ASP A 114 6.65 -12.65 -7.89
N LEU A 115 6.70 -12.96 -6.59
CA LEU A 115 7.91 -12.87 -5.75
C LEU A 115 8.90 -14.01 -6.01
N ALA A 116 8.43 -15.13 -6.57
CA ALA A 116 9.27 -16.28 -6.93
C ALA A 116 9.86 -16.16 -8.36
N ALA A 117 9.28 -15.30 -9.20
CA ALA A 117 9.75 -15.07 -10.56
C ALA A 117 10.64 -13.82 -10.59
N GLY A 118 11.93 -13.98 -10.30
CA GLY A 118 12.96 -12.95 -10.48
C GLY A 118 13.18 -12.56 -11.94
N THR A 119 12.16 -12.01 -12.60
CA THR A 119 12.22 -11.45 -13.96
C THR A 119 11.21 -10.32 -14.06
N PHE A 120 11.60 -9.14 -13.58
CA PHE A 120 11.11 -7.89 -14.17
C PHE A 120 11.90 -7.71 -15.47
N ASN A 121 11.26 -7.99 -16.61
CA ASN A 121 11.70 -7.55 -17.93
C ASN A 121 10.99 -6.24 -18.29
#